data_AF-A0A4Q3XPC4-F1
#
_entry.id   AF-A0A4Q3XPC4-F1
#
_cell.length_a   1.000
_cell.length_b   1.000
_cell.length_c   1.000
_cell.angle_alpha   90.00
_cell.angle_beta   90.00
_cell.angle_gamma   90.00
#
_symmetry.space_group_name_H-M   'P 1'
#
loop_
_entity.id
_entity.type
_entity.pdbx_description
1 polymer ?
#
loop_
_entity_poly.entity_id
_entity_poly.type
_entity_poly.pdbx_seq_one_letter_code
_entity_poly.pdbx_strand_id
1 'polypeptide(L)' 'MSDAPDNSGHRERLRQRMFDGGPDALLDHELVEYILGLAIPRRDTKPLAKALIHEFGGIAGVLTADAGALSRVKGMGET' A
#
# COMPACT_ATOMS: atom_id res chain seq x y z
N MET A 1 12.52 16.13 19.04
CA MET A 1 12.44 14.66 19.06
C MET A 1 11.58 14.27 17.87
N SER A 2 12.19 13.79 16.80
CA SER A 2 11.47 13.43 15.58
C SER A 2 10.92 12.02 15.77
N ASP A 3 9.62 11.91 16.03
CA ASP A 3 8.85 10.66 15.93
C ASP A 3 8.67 10.31 14.44
N ALA A 4 9.78 10.05 13.74
CA ALA A 4 9.69 9.35 12.48
C ALA A 4 9.26 7.91 12.83
N PRO A 5 8.07 7.44 12.40
CA PRO A 5 7.63 6.09 12.70
C PRO A 5 8.70 5.13 12.17
N ASP A 6 9.21 4.28 13.05
CA ASP A 6 10.17 3.28 12.66
C ASP A 6 9.48 2.30 11.70
N ASN A 7 9.78 2.48 10.41
CA ASN A 7 9.32 1.59 9.34
C ASN A 7 9.95 0.20 9.47
N SER A 8 10.96 0.03 10.35
CA SER A 8 11.51 -1.27 10.67
C SER A 8 10.42 -2.18 11.24
N GLY A 9 10.25 -3.34 10.60
CA GLY A 9 9.24 -4.33 10.97
C GLY A 9 7.78 -4.00 10.62
N HIS A 10 7.45 -2.86 10.01
CA HIS A 10 6.05 -2.56 9.64
C HIS A 10 5.45 -3.65 8.74
N ARG A 11 6.19 -4.02 7.68
CA ARG A 11 5.80 -5.11 6.77
C ARG A 11 5.61 -6.44 7.48
N GLU A 12 6.47 -6.75 8.44
CA GLU A 12 6.36 -7.98 9.23
C GLU A 12 5.09 -7.96 10.09
N ARG A 13 4.75 -6.82 10.72
CA ARG A 13 3.50 -6.68 11.49
C ARG A 13 2.25 -6.81 10.62
N LEU A 14 2.25 -6.24 9.40
CA LEU A 14 1.15 -6.43 8.45
C LEU A 14 1.02 -7.89 8.02
N ARG A 15 2.15 -8.55 7.72
CA ARG A 15 2.19 -9.95 7.33
C ARG A 15 1.61 -10.84 8.44
N GLN A 16 2.05 -10.66 9.68
CA GLN A 16 1.56 -11.46 10.81
C GLN A 16 0.07 -11.23 11.06
N ARG A 17 -0.40 -9.97 11.05
CA ARG A 17 -1.83 -9.68 11.16
C ARG A 17 -2.66 -10.39 10.09
N MET A 18 -2.19 -10.41 8.85
CA MET A 18 -2.86 -11.10 7.75
C MET A 18 -2.91 -12.62 7.97
N PHE A 19 -1.81 -13.23 8.46
CA PHE A 19 -1.78 -14.66 8.77
C PHE A 19 -2.66 -15.04 9.96
N ASP A 20 -2.63 -14.25 11.02
CA ASP A 20 -3.33 -14.55 12.28
C ASP A 20 -4.81 -14.16 12.24
N GLY A 21 -5.15 -13.06 11.56
CA GLY A 21 -6.49 -12.47 11.56
C GLY A 21 -7.37 -12.85 10.36
N GLY A 22 -6.81 -13.52 9.34
CA GLY A 22 -7.56 -13.94 8.15
C GLY A 22 -7.90 -12.80 7.17
N PRO A 23 -8.88 -12.99 6.28
CA PRO A 23 -9.12 -12.12 5.12
C PRO A 23 -9.52 -10.67 5.47
N ASP A 24 -10.13 -10.45 6.64
CA ASP A 24 -10.61 -9.14 7.08
C ASP A 24 -9.63 -8.43 8.03
N ALA A 25 -8.42 -8.99 8.23
CA ALA A 25 -7.45 -8.48 9.20
C ALA A 25 -6.78 -7.16 8.79
N LEU A 26 -6.79 -6.84 7.49
CA LEU A 26 -6.17 -5.68 6.92
C LEU A 26 -7.23 -4.80 6.24
N LEU A 27 -7.09 -3.49 6.40
CA LEU A 27 -7.86 -2.53 5.62
C LEU A 27 -7.37 -2.54 4.16
N ASP A 28 -8.22 -2.16 3.21
CA ASP A 28 -7.88 -2.08 1.77
C ASP A 28 -6.55 -1.37 1.51
N HIS A 29 -6.32 -0.23 2.16
CA HIS A 29 -5.08 0.52 1.97
C HIS A 29 -3.86 -0.18 2.58
N GLU A 30 -4.02 -0.99 3.62
CA GLU A 30 -2.93 -1.77 4.21
C GLU A 30 -2.54 -2.96 3.31
N LEU A 31 -3.52 -3.56 2.60
CA LEU A 31 -3.26 -4.55 1.56
C LEU A 31 -2.48 -3.95 0.38
N VAL A 32 -2.93 -2.80 -0.12
CA VAL A 32 -2.23 -2.08 -1.19
C VAL A 32 -0.85 -1.62 -0.74
N GLU A 33 -0.71 -1.11 0.49
CA GLU A 33 0.58 -0.74 1.09
C GLU A 33 1.55 -1.92 1.14
N TYR A 34 1.07 -3.10 1.55
CA TYR A 34 1.86 -4.32 1.59
C TYR A 34 2.36 -4.70 0.19
N ILE A 35 1.49 -4.73 -0.82
CA ILE A 35 1.86 -5.03 -2.22
C ILE A 35 2.89 -4.04 -2.74
N LEU A 36 2.66 -2.73 -2.54
CA LEU A 36 3.61 -1.69 -2.94
C LEU A 36 4.95 -1.83 -2.22
N GLY A 37 4.95 -2.21 -0.94
CA GLY A 37 6.17 -2.42 -0.15
C GLY A 37 6.98 -3.66 -0.57
N LEU A 38 6.40 -4.56 -1.36
CA LEU A 38 7.11 -5.65 -2.03
C LEU A 38 7.78 -5.17 -3.33
N ALA A 39 7.13 -4.26 -4.06
CA ALA A 39 7.61 -3.75 -5.35
C ALA A 39 8.57 -2.55 -5.23
N ILE A 40 8.39 -1.70 -4.22
CA ILE A 40 9.10 -0.42 -4.04
C ILE A 40 9.93 -0.49 -2.74
N PRO A 41 11.18 -0.97 -2.79
CA PRO A 41 11.98 -1.17 -1.58
C PRO A 41 12.43 0.16 -0.96
N ARG A 42 12.49 0.18 0.38
CA ARG A 42 13.03 1.30 1.20
C ARG A 42 12.28 2.64 1.03
N ARG A 43 10.99 2.60 0.69
CA ARG A 43 10.12 3.78 0.60
C ARG A 43 8.91 3.62 1.53
N ASP A 44 8.44 4.72 2.11
CA ASP A 44 7.13 4.76 2.75
C ASP A 44 6.04 4.71 1.68
N THR A 45 5.34 3.58 1.57
CA THR A 45 4.30 3.32 0.57
C THR A 45 2.90 3.60 1.10
N LYS A 46 2.73 3.95 2.39
CA LYS A 46 1.43 4.24 2.99
C LYS A 46 0.70 5.41 2.34
N PRO A 47 1.35 6.57 2.06
CA PRO A 47 0.66 7.68 1.40
C PRO A 47 0.21 7.30 -0.02
N LEU A 48 1.01 6.50 -0.72
CA LEU A 48 0.70 6.04 -2.08
C LEU A 48 -0.48 5.08 -2.08
N ALA A 49 -0.51 4.12 -1.15
CA ALA A 49 -1.63 3.20 -1.00
C ALA A 49 -2.95 3.93 -0.73
N LYS A 50 -2.94 4.93 0.17
CA LYS A 50 -4.12 5.76 0.44
C LYS A 50 -4.57 6.55 -0.78
N ALA A 51 -3.64 7.12 -1.55
CA ALA A 51 -3.97 7.85 -2.77
C ALA A 51 -4.63 6.94 -3.81
N LEU A 52 -4.12 5.72 -3.99
CA LEU A 52 -4.71 4.72 -4.89
C LEU A 52 -6.11 4.31 -4.46
N ILE A 53 -6.32 4.02 -3.18
CA ILE A 53 -7.65 3.67 -2.66
C ILE A 53 -8.64 4.81 -2.86
N HIS A 54 -8.22 6.06 -2.61
CA HIS A 54 -9.07 7.23 -2.82
C HIS A 54 -9.44 7.43 -4.30
N GLU A 55 -8.47 7.29 -5.20
CA GLU A 55 -8.69 7.48 -6.64
C GLU A 55 -9.58 6.39 -7.25
N PHE A 56 -9.36 5.13 -6.87
CA PHE A 56 -10.00 3.99 -7.52
C PHE A 56 -11.15 3.35 -6.73
N GLY A 57 -11.48 3.88 -5.54
CA GLY A 57 -12.66 3.47 -4.78
C GLY A 57 -12.53 2.12 -4.06
N GLY A 58 -11.32 1.74 -3.63
CA GLY A 58 -11.05 0.50 -2.90
C GLY A 58 -10.08 -0.44 -3.60
N ILE A 59 -9.74 -1.56 -2.95
CA ILE A 59 -8.75 -2.52 -3.45
C ILE A 59 -9.13 -3.09 -4.82
N ALA A 60 -10.41 -3.42 -5.03
CA ALA A 60 -10.89 -3.95 -6.30
C ALA A 60 -10.61 -2.97 -7.44
N GLY A 61 -10.93 -1.68 -7.24
CA GLY A 61 -10.69 -0.65 -8.24
C GLY A 61 -9.20 -0.49 -8.56
N VAL A 62 -8.33 -0.51 -7.55
CA VAL A 62 -6.87 -0.44 -7.75
C VAL A 62 -6.36 -1.61 -8.58
N LEU A 63 -6.81 -2.85 -8.29
CA LEU A 63 -6.34 -4.05 -8.98
C LEU A 63 -6.88 -4.19 -10.42
N THR A 64 -8.00 -3.53 -10.73
CA THR A 64 -8.61 -3.55 -12.08
C THR A 64 -8.28 -2.33 -12.93
N ALA A 65 -7.63 -1.31 -12.36
CA ALA A 65 -7.24 -0.12 -13.09
C ALA A 65 -6.19 -0.45 -14.18
N ASP A 66 -6.32 0.14 -15.36
CA ASP A 66 -5.33 0.00 -16.41
C ASP A 66 -4.02 0.73 -16.04
N ALA A 67 -2.91 0.31 -16.66
CA ALA A 67 -1.59 0.87 -16.36
C ALA A 67 -1.53 2.39 -16.58
N GLY A 68 -2.18 2.91 -17.64
CA GLY A 68 -2.23 4.34 -17.92
C GLY A 68 -2.97 5.13 -16.84
N ALA A 69 -4.03 4.55 -16.25
CA ALA A 69 -4.72 5.11 -15.10
C ALA A 69 -3.86 5.12 -13.84
N LEU A 70 -3.21 4.01 -13.53
CA LEU A 70 -2.30 3.92 -12.38
C LEU A 70 -1.18 4.94 -12.49
N SER A 71 -0.54 5.10 -13.66
CA SER A 71 0.57 6.04 -13.86
C SER A 71 0.23 7.51 -13.65
N ARG A 72 -1.07 7.90 -13.67
CA ARG A 72 -1.48 9.28 -13.33
C ARG A 72 -1.35 9.60 -11.85
N VAL A 73 -1.32 8.58 -10.99
CA VAL A 73 -1.14 8.77 -9.55
C VAL A 73 0.34 9.06 -9.29
N LYS A 74 0.62 10.17 -8.60
CA LYS A 74 1.98 10.59 -8.26
C LYS A 74 2.72 9.47 -7.51
N GLY A 75 3.77 8.93 -8.14
CA GLY A 75 4.58 7.83 -7.60
C GLY A 75 4.32 6.45 -8.25
N MET A 76 3.40 6.36 -9.21
CA MET A 76 3.15 5.16 -10.03
C MET A 76 3.59 5.30 -11.51
N GLY A 77 3.99 6.50 -11.93
CA GLY A 77 4.55 6.75 -13.26
C GLY A 77 6.05 6.41 -13.35
N GLU A 78 6.62 6.57 -14.54
CA GLU A 78 8.05 6.39 -14.77
C GLU A 78 8.89 7.32 -13.87
N THR A 79 10.02 6.79 -13.39
CA THR A 79 11.02 7.50 -12.57
C THR A 79 12.25 7.84 -13.37
#